data_AF-A0A934NG95-F1
#
_entry.id   AF-A0A934NG95-F1
#
_cell.length_a   1.000
_cell.length_b   1.000
_cell.length_c   1.000
_cell.angle_alpha   90.00
_cell.angle_beta   90.00
_cell.angle_gamma   90.00
#
_symmetry.space_group_name_H-M   'P 1'
#
loop_
_entity.id
_entity.type
_entity.pdbx_description
1 polymer ?
#
loop_
_entity_poly.entity_id
_entity_poly.type
_entity_poly.pdbx_seq_one_letter_code
_entity_poly.pdbx_strand_id
1 'polypeptide(L)'
;MRCLLSSYGIDRPTTVRKLALGVGMKGSDGLGAICLSNLVPRLGPAPHPFYVVGHNPNTIDDVHSALDAGANAIEPDVNVYEDSPRELCISETGKLDTDKGGDASAPSLGDFLDALHIIAQSRPELALVVFDCKPKVATAEHGVTLLNEVRRRLTFDTDVNVIISVSDRTEKAIFDRISGMSPCPPGMLLLGPREGLMCDGDNDPGAVSELFTEKSVGNQCYGNGVAWYFHDPDFSPHLRPSIERACGLKAANGRIKFIYTWSLGDATAMREAMRIGVDGVIPGIQPAAFDKGAVSELRMVMAEPEFRPLYRLADRGDNPFAPANTAYALMVQTGNISGAGTDANVRFTLSGTFGSSSKSVDTSLRGSVFGGTPGRMERGSLDYVTLPSQDLGSLTAITVQRDDQGWGPDWYLDNVMVLSLYCDPRVARFGRWIDSTSPFTQTLVPLP
;
A
#
# COMPACT_ATOMS: atom_id res chain seq x y z
N MET A 1 -39.62 -15.07 26.09
CA MET A 1 -39.84 -14.27 27.31
C MET A 1 -39.26 -12.88 27.07
N ARG A 2 -40.08 -11.83 27.14
CA ARG A 2 -39.69 -10.42 26.90
C ARG A 2 -38.94 -9.85 28.11
N CYS A 3 -37.92 -9.01 27.87
CA CYS A 3 -37.53 -7.82 28.65
C CYS A 3 -36.40 -7.11 27.87
N LEU A 4 -36.60 -5.96 27.20
CA LEU A 4 -36.70 -4.56 27.65
C LEU A 4 -35.43 -3.97 28.28
N LEU A 5 -34.80 -3.03 27.55
CA LEU A 5 -34.39 -1.66 27.92
C LEU A 5 -33.54 -1.11 26.74
N SER A 6 -34.01 -0.12 25.97
CA SER A 6 -33.82 1.34 26.18
C SER A 6 -32.36 1.74 25.94
N SER A 7 -31.92 2.74 25.18
CA SER A 7 -32.46 3.83 24.34
C SER A 7 -31.28 4.83 24.23
N TYR A 8 -30.96 5.38 23.05
CA TYR A 8 -30.12 6.58 22.73
C TYR A 8 -29.49 6.25 21.36
N GLY A 9 -29.82 6.84 20.22
CA GLY A 9 -30.25 8.20 19.93
C GLY A 9 -29.17 8.88 19.09
N ILE A 10 -29.01 8.49 17.81
CA ILE A 10 -28.21 9.23 16.82
C ILE A 10 -28.96 9.21 15.48
N ASP A 11 -29.31 10.41 15.03
CA ASP A 11 -29.92 10.75 13.74
C ASP A 11 -29.06 10.29 12.57
N ARG A 12 -29.69 9.70 11.54
CA ARG A 12 -29.09 9.55 10.20
C ARG A 12 -29.80 10.52 9.24
N PRO A 13 -29.06 11.27 8.41
CA PRO A 13 -29.64 12.28 7.54
C PRO A 13 -30.51 11.67 6.43
N THR A 14 -31.74 12.16 6.36
CA THR A 14 -32.76 11.88 5.36
C THR A 14 -32.43 12.50 4.01
N THR A 15 -31.87 11.74 3.06
CA THR A 15 -32.00 12.07 1.62
C THR A 15 -31.98 10.84 0.70
N VAL A 16 -32.93 9.91 0.88
CA VAL A 16 -33.28 8.93 -0.18
C VAL A 16 -34.80 8.76 -0.23
N ARG A 17 -35.52 9.82 -0.61
CA ARG A 17 -36.91 9.72 -1.09
C ARG A 17 -37.20 10.85 -2.06
N LYS A 18 -37.03 10.59 -3.36
CA LYS A 18 -37.87 11.09 -4.46
C LYS A 18 -37.26 10.66 -5.80
N LEU A 19 -37.62 9.47 -6.26
CA LEU A 19 -37.68 9.15 -7.69
C LEU A 19 -38.49 7.86 -7.86
N ALA A 20 -39.80 7.98 -7.66
CA ALA A 20 -40.78 7.00 -8.08
C ALA A 20 -42.08 7.75 -8.36
N LEU A 21 -42.18 8.36 -9.55
CA LEU A 21 -43.42 8.88 -10.09
C LEU A 21 -43.41 8.60 -11.60
N GLY A 22 -44.33 7.74 -12.03
CA GLY A 22 -44.81 7.76 -13.41
C GLY A 22 -44.58 6.51 -14.27
N VAL A 23 -44.99 5.31 -13.84
CA VAL A 23 -45.48 4.30 -14.80
C VAL A 23 -46.67 3.57 -14.17
N GLY A 24 -47.86 3.75 -14.75
CA GLY A 24 -49.07 3.05 -14.32
C GLY A 24 -49.05 1.60 -14.80
N MET A 25 -49.31 0.65 -13.90
CA MET A 25 -49.59 -0.74 -14.25
C MET A 25 -50.93 -1.16 -13.65
N LYS A 26 -51.90 -1.41 -14.54
CA LYS A 26 -53.07 -2.25 -14.26
C LYS A 26 -52.65 -3.70 -14.46
N GLY A 27 -53.12 -4.60 -13.61
CA GLY A 27 -53.10 -6.05 -13.85
C GLY A 27 -52.42 -6.82 -12.73
N SER A 28 -53.25 -7.47 -11.92
CA SER A 28 -52.89 -8.56 -11.02
C SER A 28 -52.35 -9.73 -11.82
N ASP A 29 -51.13 -10.19 -11.52
CA ASP A 29 -50.72 -11.61 -11.46
C ASP A 29 -49.21 -11.71 -11.14
N GLY A 30 -48.85 -12.50 -10.12
CA GLY A 30 -47.47 -12.96 -9.86
C GLY A 30 -46.52 -11.97 -9.18
N LEU A 31 -46.46 -11.98 -7.85
CA LEU A 31 -45.35 -11.37 -7.09
C LEU A 31 -44.07 -12.22 -7.24
N GLY A 32 -43.38 -12.06 -8.36
CA GLY A 32 -41.96 -12.39 -8.46
C GLY A 32 -41.15 -11.32 -7.73
N ALA A 33 -40.33 -11.72 -6.76
CA ALA A 33 -39.41 -10.81 -6.09
C ALA A 33 -38.43 -10.21 -7.11
N ILE A 34 -38.62 -8.93 -7.46
CA ILE A 34 -37.65 -8.18 -8.25
C ILE A 34 -36.44 -7.94 -7.34
N CYS A 35 -35.36 -8.67 -7.57
CA CYS A 35 -34.10 -8.45 -6.88
C CYS A 35 -33.56 -7.08 -7.29
N LEU A 36 -33.54 -6.13 -6.35
CA LEU A 36 -32.99 -4.77 -6.53
C LEU A 36 -31.49 -4.76 -6.90
N SER A 37 -30.81 -5.91 -6.88
CA SER A 37 -29.43 -6.07 -7.35
C SER A 37 -29.24 -5.85 -8.85
N ASN A 38 -30.32 -5.85 -9.64
CA ASN A 38 -30.25 -5.75 -11.10
C ASN A 38 -30.51 -4.33 -11.65
N LEU A 39 -30.68 -3.33 -10.79
CA LEU A 39 -31.01 -1.94 -11.16
C LEU A 39 -29.96 -0.91 -10.77
N VAL A 40 -28.82 -1.34 -10.23
CA VAL A 40 -27.65 -0.47 -10.05
C VAL A 40 -26.72 -0.73 -11.24
N PRO A 41 -26.37 0.28 -12.06
CA PRO A 41 -25.23 0.13 -12.97
C PRO A 41 -24.08 -0.38 -12.12
N ARG A 42 -23.43 -1.49 -12.50
CA ARG A 42 -22.24 -1.98 -11.80
C ARG A 42 -21.13 -0.94 -11.95
N LEU A 43 -21.18 0.10 -11.12
CA LEU A 43 -20.11 1.06 -10.93
C LEU A 43 -18.92 0.20 -10.48
N GLY A 44 -17.80 0.32 -11.19
CA GLY A 44 -16.55 -0.31 -10.77
C GLY A 44 -16.20 0.09 -9.34
N PRO A 45 -15.19 -0.55 -8.72
CA PRO A 45 -14.70 -0.09 -7.42
C PRO A 45 -14.44 1.42 -7.45
N ALA A 46 -14.79 2.11 -6.36
CA ALA A 46 -14.42 3.51 -6.21
C ALA A 46 -12.90 3.64 -6.39
N PRO A 47 -12.40 4.75 -6.97
CA PRO A 47 -10.96 4.94 -7.14
C PRO A 47 -10.22 4.76 -5.82
N HIS A 48 -9.11 4.04 -5.87
CA HIS A 48 -8.25 3.72 -4.74
C HIS A 48 -7.68 5.01 -4.14
N PRO A 49 -7.79 5.23 -2.82
CA PRO A 49 -7.11 6.34 -2.15
C PRO A 49 -5.59 6.18 -2.28
N PHE A 50 -4.94 7.20 -2.82
CA PHE A 50 -3.51 7.20 -3.08
C PHE A 50 -2.81 8.34 -2.33
N TYR A 51 -1.62 8.06 -1.83
CA TYR A 51 -0.82 9.00 -1.05
C TYR A 51 0.41 9.44 -1.85
N VAL A 52 0.42 10.71 -2.24
CA VAL A 52 1.58 11.43 -2.75
C VAL A 52 2.32 11.97 -1.53
N VAL A 53 3.44 11.34 -1.19
CA VAL A 53 4.17 11.59 0.04
C VAL A 53 5.34 12.54 -0.24
N GLY A 54 5.34 13.72 0.36
CA GLY A 54 6.48 14.62 0.33
C GLY A 54 7.64 14.07 1.15
N HIS A 55 8.81 13.93 0.53
CA HIS A 55 10.03 13.36 1.11
C HIS A 55 10.77 14.37 2.01
N ASN A 56 11.13 13.98 3.24
CA ASN A 56 11.94 14.75 4.19
C ASN A 56 11.53 16.23 4.41
N PRO A 57 10.24 16.61 4.53
CA PRO A 57 9.89 17.97 4.89
C PRO A 57 10.15 18.20 6.39
N ASN A 58 11.41 18.49 6.70
CA ASN A 58 11.92 18.64 8.06
C ASN A 58 11.73 20.06 8.62
N THR A 59 11.32 20.99 7.77
CA THR A 59 10.90 22.34 8.18
C THR A 59 9.44 22.58 7.82
N ILE A 60 8.82 23.54 8.49
CA ILE A 60 7.43 23.94 8.19
C ILE A 60 7.30 24.53 6.78
N ASP A 61 8.32 25.22 6.29
CA ASP A 61 8.34 25.74 4.92
C ASP A 61 8.37 24.60 3.88
N ASP A 62 9.08 23.49 4.17
CA ASP A 62 9.06 22.31 3.32
C ASP A 62 7.69 21.62 3.35
N VAL A 63 7.02 21.57 4.51
CA VAL A 63 5.64 21.05 4.60
C VAL A 63 4.70 21.87 3.73
N HIS A 64 4.76 23.21 3.80
CA HIS A 64 3.97 24.06 2.92
C HIS A 64 4.30 23.82 1.45
N SER A 65 5.59 23.74 1.11
CA SER A 65 6.06 23.48 -0.25
C SER A 65 5.56 22.14 -0.79
N ALA A 66 5.51 21.11 0.05
CA ALA A 66 5.02 19.78 -0.32
C ALA A 66 3.54 19.78 -0.63
N LEU A 67 2.74 20.37 0.26
CA LEU A 67 1.29 20.45 0.06
C LEU A 67 0.94 21.35 -1.13
N ASP A 68 1.69 22.45 -1.36
CA ASP A 68 1.51 23.33 -2.52
C ASP A 68 1.86 22.64 -3.85
N ALA A 69 2.83 21.73 -3.84
CA ALA A 69 3.16 20.88 -4.99
C ALA A 69 2.12 19.77 -5.26
N GLY A 70 1.17 19.58 -4.34
CA GLY A 70 0.08 18.61 -4.46
C GLY A 70 0.28 17.32 -3.67
N ALA A 71 1.21 17.27 -2.72
CA ALA A 71 1.28 16.19 -1.76
C ALA A 71 0.03 16.19 -0.84
N ASN A 72 -0.39 15.00 -0.44
CA ASN A 72 -1.41 14.79 0.60
C ASN A 72 -0.86 14.00 1.79
N ALA A 73 0.44 13.72 1.79
CA ALA A 73 1.15 13.10 2.89
C ALA A 73 2.56 13.67 2.97
N ILE A 74 3.18 13.55 4.13
CA ILE A 74 4.57 13.95 4.36
C ILE A 74 5.32 12.90 5.14
N GLU A 75 6.64 12.86 4.96
CA GLU A 75 7.52 11.95 5.66
C GLU A 75 8.71 12.70 6.31
N PRO A 76 8.52 13.36 7.46
CA PRO A 76 9.62 14.02 8.17
C PRO A 76 10.54 13.01 8.87
N ASP A 77 11.82 13.33 8.90
CA ASP A 77 12.85 12.56 9.60
C ASP A 77 12.82 12.88 11.11
N VAL A 78 12.67 11.86 11.95
CA VAL A 78 12.80 11.96 13.41
C VAL A 78 14.19 11.51 13.82
N ASN A 79 14.85 12.32 14.63
CA ASN A 79 16.18 12.04 15.17
C ASN A 79 16.24 12.40 16.67
N VAL A 80 17.36 12.10 17.32
CA VAL A 80 17.70 12.66 18.64
C VAL A 80 18.66 13.82 18.47
N TYR A 81 18.70 14.76 19.42
CA TYR A 81 19.78 15.74 19.44
C TYR A 81 21.12 15.07 19.76
N GLU A 82 22.18 15.47 19.06
CA GLU A 82 23.52 14.89 19.24
C GLU A 82 24.03 15.02 20.68
N ASP A 83 23.89 16.21 21.28
CA ASP A 83 24.30 16.49 22.66
C ASP A 83 23.24 16.15 23.71
N SER A 84 22.05 15.68 23.29
CA SER A 84 20.92 15.37 24.17
C SER A 84 20.13 14.18 23.64
N PRO A 85 20.69 12.96 23.70
CA PRO A 85 20.16 11.77 23.00
C PRO A 85 18.83 11.23 23.56
N ARG A 86 18.26 11.87 24.58
CA ARG A 86 16.92 11.57 25.12
C ARG A 86 15.83 12.48 24.57
N GLU A 87 16.22 13.52 23.84
CA GLU A 87 15.33 14.55 23.32
C GLU A 87 15.19 14.35 21.80
N LEU A 88 13.94 14.30 21.33
CA LEU A 88 13.62 14.09 19.92
C LEU A 88 13.55 15.42 19.17
N CYS A 89 14.05 15.42 17.95
CA CYS A 89 14.07 16.54 17.01
C CYS A 89 13.68 16.06 15.61
N ILE A 90 13.42 17.02 14.71
CA ILE A 90 13.18 16.75 13.30
C ILE A 90 14.45 17.06 12.51
N SER A 91 15.11 16.03 11.97
CA SER A 91 16.37 16.17 11.25
C SER A 91 16.75 14.93 10.45
N GLU A 92 17.12 15.14 9.18
CA GLU A 92 17.69 14.12 8.30
C GLU A 92 19.13 13.75 8.66
N THR A 93 19.86 14.63 9.35
CA THR A 93 21.34 14.57 9.53
C THR A 93 21.79 13.15 9.89
N GLY A 94 22.67 12.58 9.05
CA GLY A 94 23.11 11.18 9.14
C GLY A 94 23.36 10.47 7.79
N LYS A 95 23.18 11.13 6.64
CA LYS A 95 23.35 10.48 5.33
C LYS A 95 24.82 10.38 4.93
N LEU A 96 25.30 9.13 4.88
CA LEU A 96 26.68 8.65 4.68
C LEU A 96 27.50 8.59 5.98
N ASP A 97 27.34 7.49 6.73
CA ASP A 97 28.30 7.03 7.76
C ASP A 97 28.77 8.11 8.75
N THR A 98 27.84 8.93 9.22
CA THR A 98 28.07 9.64 10.47
C THR A 98 26.87 9.38 11.34
N ASP A 99 27.06 8.58 12.40
CA ASP A 99 26.16 8.42 13.55
C ASP A 99 25.94 9.79 14.23
N LYS A 100 25.41 10.79 13.53
CA LYS A 100 25.16 12.14 14.03
C LYS A 100 23.67 12.33 14.19
N GLY A 101 23.25 12.76 15.37
CA GLY A 101 21.92 13.26 15.65
C GLY A 101 21.74 14.67 15.09
N GLY A 102 20.56 15.25 15.34
CA GLY A 102 20.28 16.64 15.02
C GLY A 102 21.18 17.59 15.81
N ASP A 103 21.58 18.69 15.16
CA ASP A 103 22.26 19.78 15.85
C ASP A 103 21.26 20.70 16.58
N ALA A 104 21.76 21.68 17.33
CA ALA A 104 20.94 22.59 18.13
C ALA A 104 20.01 23.49 17.30
N SER A 105 20.15 23.55 15.98
CA SER A 105 19.25 24.29 15.08
C SER A 105 18.07 23.45 14.58
N ALA A 106 18.13 22.12 14.73
CA ALA A 106 17.04 21.23 14.36
C ALA A 106 15.78 21.56 15.18
N PRO A 107 14.59 21.67 14.55
CA PRO A 107 13.34 21.87 15.26
C PRO A 107 13.13 20.79 16.32
N SER A 108 12.72 21.17 17.52
CA SER A 108 12.29 20.19 18.52
C SER A 108 11.05 19.47 18.00
N LEU A 109 10.88 18.19 18.37
CA LEU A 109 9.68 17.43 17.99
C LEU A 109 8.41 18.19 18.42
N GLY A 110 8.42 18.77 19.62
CA GLY A 110 7.27 19.51 20.16
C GLY A 110 6.90 20.73 19.33
N ASP A 111 7.88 21.58 19.01
CA ASP A 111 7.64 22.81 18.24
C ASP A 111 7.19 22.49 16.81
N PHE A 112 7.80 21.48 16.19
CA PHE A 112 7.38 21.02 14.86
C PHE A 112 5.94 20.50 14.87
N LEU A 113 5.56 19.67 15.85
CA LEU A 113 4.21 19.12 15.94
C LEU A 113 3.16 20.20 16.22
N ASP A 114 3.45 21.18 17.08
CA ASP A 114 2.54 22.30 17.34
C ASP A 114 2.29 23.13 16.08
N ALA A 115 3.34 23.41 15.29
CA ALA A 115 3.20 24.11 14.02
C ALA A 115 2.50 23.26 12.95
N LEU A 116 2.84 21.96 12.86
CA LEU A 116 2.20 21.03 11.93
C LEU A 116 0.71 20.85 12.24
N HIS A 117 0.30 20.94 13.50
CA HIS A 117 -1.10 20.91 13.89
C HIS A 117 -1.89 22.11 13.33
N ILE A 118 -1.33 23.32 13.39
CA ILE A 118 -1.95 24.51 12.79
C ILE A 118 -2.12 24.32 11.27
N ILE A 119 -1.13 23.69 10.61
CA ILE A 119 -1.23 23.31 9.20
C ILE A 119 -2.34 22.26 9.01
N ALA A 120 -2.38 21.21 9.82
CA ALA A 120 -3.39 20.15 9.70
C ALA A 120 -4.82 20.68 9.88
N GLN A 121 -5.03 21.71 10.71
CA GLN A 121 -6.32 22.38 10.88
C GLN A 121 -6.71 23.27 9.69
N SER A 122 -5.73 23.91 9.04
CA SER A 122 -5.97 24.84 7.93
C SER A 122 -5.88 24.19 6.54
N ARG A 123 -5.22 23.03 6.43
CA ARG A 123 -4.93 22.31 5.20
C ARG A 123 -5.41 20.85 5.30
N PRO A 124 -6.71 20.60 5.12
CA PRO A 124 -7.30 19.26 5.25
C PRO A 124 -6.83 18.28 4.15
N GLU A 125 -6.12 18.75 3.13
CA GLU A 125 -5.47 17.92 2.12
C GLU A 125 -4.29 17.11 2.65
N LEU A 126 -3.60 17.57 3.71
CA LEU A 126 -2.70 16.69 4.45
C LEU A 126 -3.59 15.55 4.98
N ALA A 127 -3.25 14.29 4.75
CA ALA A 127 -4.05 13.12 5.10
C ALA A 127 -3.27 12.12 5.96
N LEU A 128 -1.95 12.06 5.78
CA LEU A 128 -1.04 11.13 6.46
C LEU A 128 0.29 11.80 6.80
N VAL A 129 0.86 11.46 7.96
CA VAL A 129 2.24 11.78 8.34
C VAL A 129 2.98 10.48 8.64
N VAL A 130 4.10 10.26 7.98
CA VAL A 130 4.99 9.10 8.19
C VAL A 130 6.24 9.60 8.91
N PHE A 131 6.43 9.27 10.17
CA PHE A 131 7.63 9.66 10.90
C PHE A 131 8.75 8.65 10.63
N ASP A 132 9.75 9.04 9.84
CA ASP A 132 10.93 8.20 9.57
C ASP A 132 11.93 8.30 10.71
N CYS A 133 11.98 7.27 11.55
CA CYS A 133 12.78 7.25 12.75
C CYS A 133 14.19 6.75 12.43
N LYS A 134 15.18 7.65 12.54
CA LYS A 134 16.59 7.31 12.36
C LYS A 134 17.07 6.29 13.39
N PRO A 135 18.14 5.51 13.11
CA PRO A 135 18.58 4.42 13.96
C PRO A 135 18.75 4.78 15.45
N LYS A 136 19.26 5.97 15.77
CA LYS A 136 19.40 6.45 17.17
C LYS A 136 18.07 6.62 17.91
N VAL A 137 16.98 6.80 17.19
CA VAL A 137 15.61 6.91 17.73
C VAL A 137 15.05 5.55 18.09
N ALA A 138 15.61 4.45 17.58
CA ALA A 138 15.03 3.10 17.63
C ALA A 138 15.04 2.43 19.03
N THR A 139 14.50 3.10 20.05
CA THR A 139 14.38 2.61 21.43
C THR A 139 12.93 2.63 21.89
N ALA A 140 12.57 1.70 22.78
CA ALA A 140 11.21 1.60 23.30
C ALA A 140 10.73 2.87 24.03
N GLU A 141 11.65 3.61 24.65
CA GLU A 141 11.35 4.87 25.35
C GLU A 141 11.01 5.99 24.34
N HIS A 142 11.81 6.13 23.29
CA HIS A 142 11.54 7.09 22.23
C HIS A 142 10.24 6.78 21.48
N GLY A 143 9.91 5.51 21.24
CA GLY A 143 8.63 5.13 20.65
C GLY A 143 7.43 5.63 21.47
N VAL A 144 7.47 5.46 22.79
CA VAL A 144 6.43 5.97 23.71
C VAL A 144 6.38 7.49 23.70
N THR A 145 7.53 8.17 23.74
CA THR A 145 7.61 9.63 23.71
C THR A 145 7.02 10.18 22.41
N LEU A 146 7.44 9.64 21.26
CA LEU A 146 6.95 10.06 19.94
C LEU A 146 5.43 9.90 19.83
N LEU A 147 4.91 8.71 20.15
CA LEU A 147 3.48 8.45 20.03
C LEU A 147 2.64 9.36 20.95
N ASN A 148 3.08 9.59 22.18
CA ASN A 148 2.39 10.49 23.12
C ASN A 148 2.42 11.94 22.65
N GLU A 149 3.56 12.45 22.18
CA GLU A 149 3.66 13.83 21.70
C GLU A 149 2.83 14.04 20.44
N VAL A 150 2.84 13.09 19.49
CA VAL A 150 1.96 13.11 18.32
C VAL A 150 0.48 13.19 18.73
N ARG A 151 0.05 12.33 19.65
CA ARG A 151 -1.34 12.35 20.15
C ARG A 151 -1.70 13.68 20.82
N ARG A 152 -0.81 14.18 21.67
CA ARG A 152 -1.06 15.37 22.49
C ARG A 152 -1.02 16.67 21.70
N ARG A 153 -0.18 16.74 20.66
CA ARG A 153 0.10 17.99 19.94
C ARG A 153 -0.46 18.03 18.52
N LEU A 154 -0.53 16.89 17.82
CA LEU A 154 -0.94 16.85 16.42
C LEU A 154 -2.36 16.31 16.24
N THR A 155 -2.67 15.14 16.81
CA THR A 155 -3.87 14.37 16.45
C THR A 155 -5.03 14.46 17.44
N PHE A 156 -4.92 15.26 18.51
CA PHE A 156 -5.95 15.34 19.55
C PHE A 156 -7.31 15.84 19.07
N ASP A 157 -7.34 16.67 18.03
CA ASP A 157 -8.57 17.17 17.39
C ASP A 157 -8.54 17.10 15.86
N THR A 158 -7.57 16.39 15.29
CA THR A 158 -7.44 16.21 13.84
C THR A 158 -7.50 14.72 13.47
N ASP A 159 -8.14 14.42 12.33
CA ASP A 159 -8.23 13.06 11.78
C ASP A 159 -6.97 12.63 11.02
N VAL A 160 -5.79 13.16 11.39
CA VAL A 160 -4.53 12.81 10.73
C VAL A 160 -4.21 11.35 10.96
N ASN A 161 -3.96 10.61 9.87
CA ASN A 161 -3.37 9.28 9.97
C ASN A 161 -1.87 9.42 10.24
N VAL A 162 -1.33 8.54 11.08
CA VAL A 162 0.07 8.56 11.46
C VAL A 162 0.69 7.18 11.27
N ILE A 163 1.90 7.14 10.73
CA ILE A 163 2.75 5.95 10.69
C ILE A 163 4.07 6.28 11.39
N ILE A 164 4.54 5.40 12.27
CA ILE A 164 5.91 5.44 12.81
C ILE A 164 6.73 4.40 12.04
N SER A 165 7.73 4.85 11.30
CA SER A 165 8.58 4.01 10.44
C SER A 165 9.98 3.84 11.02
N VAL A 166 10.57 2.69 10.76
CA VAL A 166 12.01 2.42 10.89
C VAL A 166 12.51 1.77 9.60
N SER A 167 13.80 1.85 9.32
CA SER A 167 14.33 1.32 8.07
C SER A 167 14.35 -0.21 8.06
N ASP A 168 14.71 -0.87 9.16
CA ASP A 168 14.98 -2.31 9.18
C ASP A 168 14.42 -3.01 10.43
N ARG A 169 14.12 -4.31 10.31
CA ARG A 169 13.62 -5.13 11.43
C ARG A 169 14.57 -5.18 12.64
N THR A 170 15.85 -4.87 12.47
CA THR A 170 16.81 -4.75 13.57
C THR A 170 16.49 -3.58 14.52
N GLU A 171 15.78 -2.56 14.03
CA GLU A 171 15.38 -1.34 14.77
C GLU A 171 14.03 -1.50 15.50
N LYS A 172 13.50 -2.73 15.54
CA LYS A 172 12.18 -3.07 16.11
C LYS A 172 11.97 -2.70 17.59
N ALA A 173 13.02 -2.35 18.32
CA ALA A 173 12.94 -2.01 19.74
C ALA A 173 12.05 -0.78 19.99
N ILE A 174 11.94 0.14 19.03
CA ILE A 174 11.02 1.29 19.13
C ILE A 174 9.55 0.86 19.30
N PHE A 175 9.18 -0.31 18.76
CA PHE A 175 7.82 -0.81 18.78
C PHE A 175 7.43 -1.51 20.08
N ASP A 176 8.40 -1.87 20.93
CA ASP A 176 8.19 -2.75 22.09
C ASP A 176 7.15 -2.25 23.09
N ARG A 177 6.93 -0.93 23.16
CA ARG A 177 6.00 -0.30 24.10
C ARG A 177 4.87 0.48 23.44
N ILE A 178 4.78 0.45 22.11
CA ILE A 178 3.73 1.09 21.32
C ILE A 178 3.00 0.09 20.40
N SER A 179 3.22 -1.19 20.64
CA SER A 179 2.52 -2.32 20.05
C SER A 179 1.73 -3.04 21.14
N GLY A 180 0.70 -3.83 20.80
CA GLY A 180 0.03 -4.66 21.78
C GLY A 180 -1.45 -4.93 21.54
N MET A 181 -1.99 -5.81 22.40
CA MET A 181 -3.40 -6.17 22.44
C MET A 181 -4.09 -5.54 23.65
N SER A 182 -5.40 -5.33 23.56
CA SER A 182 -6.23 -4.97 24.70
C SER A 182 -6.54 -6.20 25.57
N PRO A 183 -6.42 -6.14 26.92
CA PRO A 183 -6.02 -4.97 27.71
C PRO A 183 -4.51 -4.72 27.66
N CYS A 184 -4.13 -3.44 27.51
CA CYS A 184 -2.73 -3.02 27.42
C CYS A 184 -1.98 -3.26 28.73
N PRO A 185 -0.79 -3.91 28.72
CA PRO A 185 0.05 -4.01 29.91
C PRO A 185 0.47 -2.62 30.46
N PRO A 186 0.70 -2.48 31.77
CA PRO A 186 1.19 -1.23 32.35
C PRO A 186 2.47 -0.74 31.67
N GLY A 187 2.49 0.52 31.27
CA GLY A 187 3.64 1.13 30.60
C GLY A 187 3.73 0.90 29.09
N MET A 188 2.74 0.26 28.47
CA MET A 188 2.58 0.15 27.02
C MET A 188 1.45 1.05 26.51
N LEU A 189 1.53 1.46 25.24
CA LEU A 189 0.50 2.19 24.52
C LEU A 189 -0.07 1.27 23.42
N LEU A 190 -1.39 1.13 23.37
CA LEU A 190 -2.05 0.53 22.21
C LEU A 190 -2.15 1.56 21.10
N LEU A 191 -1.90 1.15 19.86
CA LEU A 191 -2.18 1.97 18.69
C LEU A 191 -3.67 2.31 18.61
N GLY A 192 -3.94 3.56 18.26
CA GLY A 192 -5.26 4.03 17.88
C GLY A 192 -5.66 3.53 16.48
N PRO A 193 -6.92 3.72 16.09
CA PRO A 193 -7.44 3.27 14.79
C PRO A 193 -6.78 3.96 13.58
N ARG A 194 -6.13 5.11 13.79
CA ARG A 194 -5.44 5.92 12.76
C ARG A 194 -3.91 5.94 12.94
N GLU A 195 -3.36 4.93 13.61
CA GLU A 195 -1.93 4.84 13.89
C GLU A 195 -1.38 3.50 13.40
N GLY A 196 -0.33 3.53 12.60
CA GLY A 196 0.34 2.36 12.04
C GLY A 196 1.83 2.30 12.39
N LEU A 197 2.42 1.12 12.26
CA LEU A 197 3.86 0.90 12.40
C LEU A 197 4.41 0.32 11.10
N MET A 198 5.59 0.77 10.69
CA MET A 198 6.18 0.44 9.39
C MET A 198 7.64 0.04 9.49
N CYS A 199 8.03 -0.86 8.60
CA CYS A 199 9.42 -1.08 8.23
C CYS A 199 9.54 -0.77 6.74
N ASP A 200 10.40 0.16 6.34
CA ASP A 200 10.41 0.72 4.98
C ASP A 200 11.71 0.55 4.17
N GLY A 201 12.69 -0.21 4.67
CA GLY A 201 13.92 -0.55 3.94
C GLY A 201 14.25 -2.05 3.90
N ASP A 202 13.41 -2.91 4.48
CA ASP A 202 13.66 -4.35 4.57
C ASP A 202 13.16 -5.10 3.32
N ASN A 203 13.98 -5.98 2.75
CA ASN A 203 13.69 -6.72 1.52
C ASN A 203 12.71 -7.90 1.66
N ASP A 204 12.34 -8.30 2.88
CA ASP A 204 11.42 -9.41 3.13
C ASP A 204 10.11 -8.92 3.79
N PRO A 205 9.07 -8.59 3.01
CA PRO A 205 7.79 -8.15 3.57
C PRO A 205 7.08 -9.22 4.40
N GLY A 206 7.34 -10.50 4.14
CA GLY A 206 6.77 -11.61 4.90
C GLY A 206 7.31 -11.63 6.33
N ALA A 207 8.64 -11.59 6.47
CA ALA A 207 9.28 -11.54 7.78
C ALA A 207 9.00 -10.22 8.54
N VAL A 208 8.79 -9.09 7.83
CA VAL A 208 8.25 -7.86 8.46
C VAL A 208 6.85 -8.09 9.03
N SER A 209 5.94 -8.67 8.24
CA SER A 209 4.58 -8.94 8.69
C SER A 209 4.53 -9.96 9.84
N GLU A 210 5.42 -10.96 9.84
CA GLU A 210 5.58 -11.91 10.93
C GLU A 210 6.05 -11.23 12.21
N LEU A 211 7.10 -10.41 12.15
CA LEU A 211 7.57 -9.59 13.28
C LEU A 211 6.42 -8.76 13.88
N PHE A 212 5.66 -8.08 13.03
CA PHE A 212 4.53 -7.28 13.49
C PHE A 212 3.40 -8.12 14.08
N THR A 213 3.17 -9.32 13.55
CA THR A 213 2.21 -10.28 14.10
C THR A 213 2.64 -10.75 15.49
N GLU A 214 3.93 -11.08 15.68
CA GLU A 214 4.50 -11.45 16.98
C GLU A 214 4.37 -10.31 18.00
N LYS A 215 4.55 -9.07 17.56
CA LYS A 215 4.35 -7.86 18.39
C LYS A 215 2.90 -7.43 18.52
N SER A 216 1.94 -8.18 17.96
CA SER A 216 0.52 -7.88 18.02
C SER A 216 0.14 -6.52 17.42
N VAL A 217 0.83 -6.12 16.35
CA VAL A 217 0.54 -4.88 15.60
C VAL A 217 -0.60 -5.16 14.63
N GLY A 218 -1.74 -4.50 14.84
CA GLY A 218 -2.91 -4.62 13.96
C GLY A 218 -2.80 -3.81 12.66
N ASN A 219 -2.20 -2.62 12.75
CA ASN A 219 -2.06 -1.68 11.64
C ASN A 219 -0.65 -1.78 11.03
N GLN A 220 -0.36 -2.91 10.41
CA GLN A 220 0.95 -3.21 9.82
C GLN A 220 1.12 -2.43 8.51
N CYS A 221 2.25 -1.77 8.36
CA CYS A 221 2.62 -1.04 7.15
C CYS A 221 3.96 -1.56 6.63
N TYR A 222 4.19 -1.42 5.34
CA TYR A 222 5.43 -1.83 4.70
C TYR A 222 5.87 -0.78 3.69
N GLY A 223 7.16 -0.56 3.60
CA GLY A 223 7.75 0.15 2.48
C GLY A 223 9.00 -0.55 1.99
N ASN A 224 9.45 -0.14 0.82
CA ASN A 224 10.80 -0.41 0.38
C ASN A 224 11.21 0.65 -0.63
N GLY A 225 12.50 0.92 -0.66
CA GLY A 225 13.07 1.93 -1.51
C GLY A 225 14.57 1.80 -1.62
N VAL A 226 15.15 2.58 -2.53
CA VAL A 226 16.59 2.73 -2.62
C VAL A 226 16.97 4.18 -2.78
N ALA A 227 18.13 4.54 -2.24
CA ALA A 227 18.72 5.85 -2.49
C ALA A 227 19.03 6.02 -3.99
N TRP A 228 19.01 7.27 -4.46
CA TRP A 228 19.03 7.63 -5.87
C TRP A 228 20.17 7.03 -6.71
N TYR A 229 21.32 6.77 -6.10
CA TYR A 229 22.48 6.17 -6.77
C TYR A 229 22.26 4.68 -7.14
N PHE A 230 21.27 4.02 -6.55
CA PHE A 230 21.02 2.58 -6.67
C PHE A 230 19.72 2.25 -7.40
N HIS A 231 19.09 3.20 -8.10
CA HIS A 231 17.84 2.94 -8.86
C HIS A 231 17.99 1.98 -10.03
N ASP A 232 19.21 1.71 -10.49
CA ASP A 232 19.43 0.63 -11.45
C ASP A 232 19.02 -0.72 -10.80
N PRO A 233 18.21 -1.54 -11.47
CA PRO A 233 17.89 -2.91 -11.01
C PRO A 233 19.13 -3.77 -10.74
N ASP A 234 20.28 -3.43 -11.32
CA ASP A 234 21.57 -4.05 -11.01
C ASP A 234 22.05 -3.75 -9.58
N PHE A 235 21.65 -2.62 -9.01
CA PHE A 235 22.02 -2.20 -7.65
C PHE A 235 20.89 -2.33 -6.63
N SER A 236 19.65 -2.54 -7.08
CA SER A 236 18.46 -2.68 -6.23
C SER A 236 17.64 -3.97 -6.51
N PRO A 237 18.29 -5.14 -6.49
CA PRO A 237 17.73 -6.40 -6.98
C PRO A 237 16.41 -6.85 -6.36
N HIS A 238 16.16 -6.40 -5.14
CA HIS A 238 15.06 -6.87 -4.31
C HIS A 238 13.88 -5.91 -4.27
N LEU A 239 14.02 -4.67 -4.76
CA LEU A 239 13.02 -3.62 -4.59
C LEU A 239 11.68 -3.99 -5.25
N ARG A 240 11.69 -4.28 -6.56
CA ARG A 240 10.44 -4.65 -7.26
C ARG A 240 9.85 -5.96 -6.70
N PRO A 241 10.61 -7.06 -6.56
CA PRO A 241 10.08 -8.30 -6.01
C PRO A 241 9.50 -8.16 -4.60
N SER A 242 10.11 -7.34 -3.73
CA SER A 242 9.63 -7.13 -2.37
C SER A 242 8.31 -6.35 -2.35
N ILE A 243 8.17 -5.29 -3.16
CA ILE A 243 6.93 -4.51 -3.26
C ILE A 243 5.80 -5.33 -3.89
N GLU A 244 6.07 -6.12 -4.94
CA GLU A 244 5.10 -7.05 -5.53
C GLU A 244 4.61 -8.08 -4.51
N ARG A 245 5.55 -8.69 -3.77
CA ARG A 245 5.23 -9.66 -2.72
C ARG A 245 4.45 -9.02 -1.58
N ALA A 246 4.78 -7.80 -1.16
CA ALA A 246 4.04 -7.07 -0.14
C ALA A 246 2.58 -6.83 -0.57
N CYS A 247 2.36 -6.37 -1.81
CA CYS A 247 1.02 -6.16 -2.35
C CYS A 247 0.24 -7.48 -2.46
N GLY A 248 0.91 -8.56 -2.88
CA GLY A 248 0.34 -9.91 -2.90
C GLY A 248 -0.07 -10.39 -1.51
N LEU A 249 0.76 -10.21 -0.48
CA LEU A 249 0.45 -10.55 0.91
C LEU A 249 -0.74 -9.73 1.45
N LYS A 250 -0.76 -8.41 1.18
CA LYS A 250 -1.88 -7.53 1.51
C LYS A 250 -3.19 -8.03 0.89
N ALA A 251 -3.20 -8.36 -0.40
CA ALA A 251 -4.41 -8.88 -1.05
C ALA A 251 -4.81 -10.27 -0.52
N ALA A 252 -3.83 -11.13 -0.24
CA ALA A 252 -4.06 -12.51 0.21
C ALA A 252 -4.64 -12.61 1.62
N ASN A 253 -4.12 -11.83 2.58
CA ASN A 253 -4.45 -12.00 4.01
C ASN A 253 -4.82 -10.69 4.73
N GLY A 254 -4.64 -9.53 4.10
CA GLY A 254 -5.00 -8.23 4.64
C GLY A 254 -4.27 -7.83 5.92
N ARG A 255 -3.15 -8.48 6.30
CA ARG A 255 -2.38 -8.10 7.50
C ARG A 255 -1.66 -6.78 7.29
N ILE A 256 -0.92 -6.67 6.18
CA ILE A 256 -0.35 -5.41 5.70
C ILE A 256 -1.50 -4.53 5.21
N LYS A 257 -1.60 -3.32 5.74
CA LYS A 257 -2.69 -2.37 5.47
C LYS A 257 -2.28 -1.27 4.50
N PHE A 258 -1.05 -0.79 4.63
CA PHE A 258 -0.49 0.30 3.83
C PHE A 258 0.87 -0.10 3.26
N ILE A 259 1.06 0.18 1.98
CA ILE A 259 2.30 -0.06 1.23
C ILE A 259 2.68 1.20 0.48
N TYR A 260 3.93 1.64 0.61
CA TYR A 260 4.50 2.68 -0.25
C TYR A 260 5.88 2.28 -0.76
N THR A 261 6.40 3.05 -1.72
CA THR A 261 7.77 2.90 -2.18
C THR A 261 8.46 4.25 -2.32
N TRP A 262 9.77 4.27 -2.13
CA TRP A 262 10.58 5.48 -2.12
C TRP A 262 11.99 5.29 -2.70
N SER A 263 12.74 6.35 -2.93
CA SER A 263 12.18 7.53 -3.58
C SER A 263 12.16 7.26 -5.08
N LEU A 264 11.12 7.61 -5.83
CA LEU A 264 11.08 7.32 -7.26
C LEU A 264 11.48 8.54 -8.08
N GLY A 265 12.64 8.45 -8.74
CA GLY A 265 13.25 9.57 -9.45
C GLY A 265 12.66 9.92 -10.80
N ASP A 266 11.81 9.08 -11.39
CA ASP A 266 11.25 9.29 -12.72
C ASP A 266 9.82 8.73 -12.86
N ALA A 267 9.09 9.26 -13.84
CA ALA A 267 7.72 8.85 -14.13
C ALA A 267 7.54 7.37 -14.51
N THR A 268 8.55 6.70 -15.08
CA THR A 268 8.46 5.27 -15.44
C THR A 268 8.38 4.43 -14.18
N ALA A 269 9.26 4.67 -13.21
CA ALA A 269 9.22 4.01 -11.91
C ALA A 269 7.90 4.30 -11.17
N MET A 270 7.41 5.55 -11.22
CA MET A 270 6.12 5.92 -10.60
C MET A 270 4.95 5.16 -11.20
N ARG A 271 4.86 5.07 -12.53
CA ARG A 271 3.83 4.26 -13.21
C ARG A 271 3.91 2.80 -12.79
N GLU A 272 5.12 2.28 -12.67
CA GLU A 272 5.32 0.89 -12.30
C GLU A 272 4.87 0.58 -10.86
N ALA A 273 5.20 1.45 -9.91
CA ALA A 273 4.71 1.33 -8.54
C ALA A 273 3.17 1.34 -8.48
N MET A 274 2.53 2.25 -9.23
CA MET A 274 1.08 2.29 -9.34
C MET A 274 0.51 1.03 -9.99
N ARG A 275 1.13 0.51 -11.06
CA ARG A 275 0.72 -0.76 -11.68
C ARG A 275 0.87 -1.95 -10.74
N ILE A 276 1.89 -1.99 -9.89
CA ILE A 276 2.05 -3.03 -8.87
C ILE A 276 0.91 -2.98 -7.85
N GLY A 277 0.50 -1.76 -7.47
CA GLY A 277 -0.67 -1.50 -6.63
C GLY A 277 -0.33 -0.98 -5.23
N VAL A 278 0.75 -0.21 -5.10
CA VAL A 278 1.07 0.49 -3.84
C VAL A 278 -0.01 1.50 -3.48
N ASP A 279 -0.10 1.84 -2.19
CA ASP A 279 -1.01 2.86 -1.66
C ASP A 279 -0.41 4.26 -1.72
N GLY A 280 0.91 4.38 -1.76
CA GLY A 280 1.58 5.66 -1.89
C GLY A 280 2.96 5.58 -2.52
N VAL A 281 3.48 6.75 -2.91
CA VAL A 281 4.82 6.91 -3.46
C VAL A 281 5.45 8.16 -2.85
N ILE A 282 6.71 8.04 -2.45
CA ILE A 282 7.61 9.18 -2.26
C ILE A 282 8.32 9.42 -3.60
N PRO A 283 8.07 10.54 -4.30
CA PRO A 283 8.77 10.87 -5.54
C PRO A 283 10.05 11.68 -5.26
N GLY A 284 10.99 11.65 -6.22
CA GLY A 284 12.20 12.48 -6.22
C GLY A 284 13.50 11.69 -6.07
N ILE A 285 14.62 12.33 -6.40
CA ILE A 285 15.98 11.82 -6.19
C ILE A 285 16.64 12.61 -5.05
N GLN A 286 17.14 11.91 -4.04
CA GLN A 286 17.84 12.55 -2.91
C GLN A 286 19.18 13.19 -3.38
N PRO A 287 19.76 14.19 -2.68
CA PRO A 287 20.38 13.89 -1.38
C PRO A 287 20.25 14.92 -0.24
N ALA A 288 19.44 16.00 -0.31
CA ALA A 288 19.37 16.95 0.82
C ALA A 288 18.16 17.90 0.90
N ALA A 289 17.25 17.93 -0.07
CA ALA A 289 16.13 18.88 -0.06
C ALA A 289 14.87 18.28 -0.68
N PHE A 290 13.72 18.70 -0.15
CA PHE A 290 12.41 18.35 -0.66
C PHE A 290 12.28 18.70 -2.16
N ASP A 291 11.93 17.70 -2.99
CA ASP A 291 11.75 17.86 -4.45
C ASP A 291 10.28 18.08 -4.82
N LYS A 292 9.87 19.36 -4.84
CA LYS A 292 8.53 19.77 -5.29
C LYS A 292 8.23 19.42 -6.76
N GLY A 293 9.26 19.32 -7.60
CA GLY A 293 9.13 19.00 -9.02
C GLY A 293 8.67 17.56 -9.20
N ALA A 294 9.28 16.65 -8.46
CA ALA A 294 8.92 15.23 -8.48
C ALA A 294 7.51 14.97 -7.91
N VAL A 295 7.09 15.72 -6.87
CA VAL A 295 5.69 15.69 -6.41
C VAL A 295 4.73 16.08 -7.52
N SER A 296 5.02 17.18 -8.21
CA SER A 296 4.20 17.66 -9.34
C SER A 296 4.16 16.64 -10.49
N GLU A 297 5.28 15.98 -10.78
CA GLU A 297 5.37 14.92 -11.78
C GLU A 297 4.49 13.71 -11.43
N LEU A 298 4.53 13.24 -10.19
CA LEU A 298 3.65 12.15 -9.74
C LEU A 298 2.17 12.53 -9.88
N ARG A 299 1.80 13.79 -9.63
CA ARG A 299 0.43 14.28 -9.87
C ARG A 299 0.05 14.22 -11.35
N MET A 300 0.99 14.51 -12.26
CA MET A 300 0.76 14.36 -13.71
C MET A 300 0.59 12.89 -14.10
N VAL A 301 1.42 11.98 -13.56
CA VAL A 301 1.29 10.53 -13.77
C VAL A 301 -0.08 10.02 -13.31
N MET A 302 -0.53 10.42 -12.12
CA MET A 302 -1.86 10.06 -11.61
C MET A 302 -3.02 10.54 -12.51
N ALA A 303 -2.82 11.65 -13.23
CA ALA A 303 -3.83 12.23 -14.12
C ALA A 303 -3.88 11.55 -15.50
N GLU A 304 -2.93 10.67 -15.82
CA GLU A 304 -2.90 9.94 -17.09
C GLU A 304 -4.15 9.07 -17.27
N PRO A 305 -4.62 8.83 -18.51
CA PRO A 305 -5.81 8.03 -18.77
C PRO A 305 -5.78 6.63 -18.17
N GLU A 306 -4.59 6.03 -18.01
CA GLU A 306 -4.38 4.73 -17.38
C GLU A 306 -4.75 4.75 -15.88
N PHE A 307 -4.34 5.80 -15.15
CA PHE A 307 -4.44 5.84 -13.67
C PHE A 307 -5.59 6.68 -13.14
N ARG A 308 -6.01 7.72 -13.89
CA ARG A 308 -7.09 8.63 -13.50
C ARG A 308 -8.40 7.95 -13.08
N PRO A 309 -8.87 6.85 -13.72
CA PRO A 309 -10.08 6.17 -13.26
C PRO A 309 -9.83 5.21 -12.07
N LEU A 310 -8.56 4.88 -11.79
CA LEU A 310 -8.17 3.88 -10.79
C LEU A 310 -7.80 4.51 -9.44
N TYR A 311 -7.28 5.73 -9.45
CA TYR A 311 -6.76 6.40 -8.26
C TYR A 311 -7.37 7.77 -8.03
N ARG A 312 -7.47 8.14 -6.76
CA ARG A 312 -7.75 9.51 -6.31
C ARG A 312 -6.78 9.86 -5.19
N LEU A 313 -6.61 11.14 -4.87
CA LEU A 313 -5.94 11.49 -3.61
C LEU A 313 -6.76 10.96 -2.44
N ALA A 314 -6.05 10.38 -1.47
CA ALA A 314 -6.60 10.12 -0.16
C ALA A 314 -6.86 11.43 0.59
N ASP A 315 -7.91 11.46 1.41
CA ASP A 315 -8.24 12.57 2.29
C ASP A 315 -8.40 12.09 3.75
N ARG A 316 -8.76 12.98 4.68
CA ARG A 316 -8.95 12.65 6.11
C ARG A 316 -10.09 11.66 6.38
N GLY A 317 -11.03 11.50 5.46
CA GLY A 317 -12.07 10.48 5.50
C GLY A 317 -11.54 9.08 5.24
N ASP A 318 -10.39 8.95 4.59
CA ASP A 318 -9.72 7.67 4.36
C ASP A 318 -8.93 7.25 5.60
N ASN A 319 -9.09 5.99 6.00
CA ASN A 319 -8.25 5.35 7.00
C ASN A 319 -7.42 4.27 6.29
N PRO A 320 -6.09 4.46 6.10
CA PRO A 320 -5.23 3.51 5.40
C PRO A 320 -5.10 2.17 6.12
N PHE A 321 -5.52 2.09 7.39
CA PHE A 321 -5.45 0.87 8.21
C PHE A 321 -6.74 0.04 8.21
N ALA A 322 -7.82 0.60 7.66
CA ALA A 322 -9.09 -0.07 7.46
C ALA A 322 -9.51 -0.04 5.97
N PRO A 323 -8.65 -0.44 5.01
CA PRO A 323 -8.98 -0.36 3.61
C PRO A 323 -10.07 -1.37 3.26
N ALA A 324 -10.97 -1.01 2.34
CA ALA A 324 -11.80 -2.00 1.68
C ALA A 324 -10.86 -2.94 0.90
N ASN A 325 -10.83 -4.23 1.22
CA ASN A 325 -9.98 -5.15 0.47
C ASN A 325 -10.59 -5.42 -0.90
N THR A 326 -10.10 -4.78 -1.95
CA THR A 326 -10.62 -4.98 -3.32
C THR A 326 -9.55 -5.57 -4.24
N ALA A 327 -8.97 -6.70 -3.85
CA ALA A 327 -7.99 -7.40 -4.69
C ALA A 327 -7.94 -8.91 -4.48
N TYR A 328 -7.37 -9.59 -5.48
CA TYR A 328 -6.92 -10.98 -5.44
C TYR A 328 -5.41 -11.02 -5.63
N ALA A 329 -4.71 -11.85 -4.86
CA ALA A 329 -3.31 -12.16 -5.10
C ALA A 329 -3.20 -13.38 -6.02
N LEU A 330 -2.47 -13.23 -7.12
CA LEU A 330 -2.07 -14.33 -7.98
C LEU A 330 -0.60 -14.65 -7.68
N MET A 331 -0.33 -15.83 -7.14
CA MET A 331 1.02 -16.36 -7.01
C MET A 331 1.27 -17.25 -8.23
N VAL A 332 2.16 -16.79 -9.11
CA VAL A 332 2.38 -17.37 -10.43
C VAL A 332 3.69 -18.15 -10.39
N GLN A 333 3.61 -19.47 -10.58
CA GLN A 333 4.78 -20.35 -10.63
C GLN A 333 5.15 -20.64 -12.08
N THR A 334 6.29 -20.11 -12.51
CA THR A 334 6.92 -20.53 -13.77
C THR A 334 7.64 -21.86 -13.54
N GLY A 335 7.54 -22.79 -14.49
CA GLY A 335 8.19 -24.09 -14.33
C GLY A 335 9.72 -24.00 -14.39
N ASN A 336 10.39 -25.00 -13.82
CA ASN A 336 11.85 -25.06 -13.77
C ASN A 336 12.43 -25.96 -14.88
N ILE A 337 12.05 -25.71 -16.13
CA ILE A 337 12.59 -26.39 -17.32
C ILE A 337 13.35 -25.40 -18.22
N SER A 338 14.19 -25.92 -19.11
CA SER A 338 14.98 -25.07 -20.01
C SER A 338 14.08 -24.17 -20.86
N GLY A 339 14.37 -22.86 -20.87
CA GLY A 339 13.62 -21.86 -21.64
C GLY A 339 12.21 -21.56 -21.11
N ALA A 340 11.91 -21.92 -19.86
CA ALA A 340 10.56 -21.77 -19.31
C ALA A 340 10.10 -20.33 -19.07
N GLY A 341 11.02 -19.35 -18.99
CA GLY A 341 10.71 -17.94 -18.75
C GLY A 341 10.16 -17.23 -20.00
N THR A 342 9.63 -16.02 -19.83
CA THR A 342 9.04 -15.25 -20.94
C THR A 342 9.31 -13.75 -20.82
N ASP A 343 9.63 -13.13 -21.95
CA ASP A 343 9.67 -11.66 -22.10
C ASP A 343 8.36 -11.10 -22.70
N ALA A 344 7.36 -11.95 -22.95
CA ALA A 344 6.07 -11.53 -23.52
C ALA A 344 5.12 -11.04 -22.43
N ASN A 345 4.43 -9.92 -22.68
CA ASN A 345 3.50 -9.38 -21.70
C ASN A 345 2.38 -10.37 -21.45
N VAL A 346 2.06 -10.60 -20.18
CA VAL A 346 1.07 -11.59 -19.77
C VAL A 346 -0.19 -10.91 -19.28
N ARG A 347 -1.35 -11.37 -19.73
CA ARG A 347 -2.67 -10.98 -19.24
C ARG A 347 -3.33 -12.12 -18.49
N PHE A 348 -3.69 -11.85 -17.25
CA PHE A 348 -4.50 -12.73 -16.42
C PHE A 348 -5.96 -12.24 -16.43
N THR A 349 -6.91 -13.16 -16.51
CA THR A 349 -8.34 -12.89 -16.34
C THR A 349 -8.94 -13.90 -15.38
N LEU A 350 -9.28 -13.43 -14.18
CA LEU A 350 -9.90 -14.23 -13.13
C LEU A 350 -11.42 -14.16 -13.28
N SER A 351 -12.08 -15.32 -13.30
CA SER A 351 -13.54 -15.42 -13.48
C SER A 351 -14.21 -16.08 -12.28
N GLY A 352 -15.31 -15.50 -11.83
CA GLY A 352 -16.18 -16.03 -10.78
C GLY A 352 -17.66 -15.78 -11.10
N THR A 353 -18.53 -16.24 -10.20
CA THR A 353 -19.99 -16.16 -10.38
C THR A 353 -20.53 -14.73 -10.49
N PHE A 354 -19.81 -13.73 -9.97
CA PHE A 354 -20.21 -12.33 -10.04
C PHE A 354 -19.57 -11.56 -11.19
N GLY A 355 -18.68 -12.18 -11.97
CA GLY A 355 -18.06 -11.59 -13.15
C GLY A 355 -16.60 -11.96 -13.28
N SER A 356 -15.84 -11.12 -13.97
CA SER A 356 -14.40 -11.31 -14.16
C SER A 356 -13.64 -10.00 -13.98
N SER A 357 -12.37 -10.11 -13.61
CA SER A 357 -11.43 -8.99 -13.65
C SER A 357 -10.12 -9.44 -14.28
N SER A 358 -9.41 -8.51 -14.91
CA SER A 358 -8.20 -8.79 -15.68
C SER A 358 -7.08 -7.83 -15.32
N LYS A 359 -5.84 -8.31 -15.37
CA LYS A 359 -4.63 -7.50 -15.23
C LYS A 359 -3.58 -7.94 -16.25
N SER A 360 -2.98 -6.97 -16.92
CA SER A 360 -1.79 -7.18 -17.74
C SER A 360 -0.55 -6.89 -16.91
N VAL A 361 0.51 -7.66 -17.15
CA VAL A 361 1.80 -7.58 -16.50
C VAL A 361 2.85 -7.39 -17.57
N ASP A 362 3.62 -6.32 -17.45
CA ASP A 362 4.79 -6.08 -18.28
C ASP A 362 5.94 -6.97 -17.80
N THR A 363 6.31 -7.95 -18.62
CA THR A 363 7.42 -8.88 -18.34
C THR A 363 8.71 -8.46 -19.03
N SER A 364 8.65 -7.43 -19.88
CA SER A 364 9.82 -6.90 -20.60
C SER A 364 10.78 -6.11 -19.72
N LEU A 365 10.36 -5.80 -18.48
CA LEU A 365 11.22 -5.26 -17.43
C LEU A 365 12.33 -6.26 -17.11
N ARG A 366 13.45 -6.08 -17.82
CA ARG A 366 14.61 -6.96 -17.69
C ARG A 366 15.05 -7.01 -16.23
N GLY A 367 15.35 -8.23 -15.80
CA GLY A 367 16.15 -8.44 -14.61
C GLY A 367 17.54 -7.81 -14.73
N SER A 368 18.25 -7.78 -13.61
CA SER A 368 19.65 -7.33 -13.58
C SER A 368 20.49 -8.18 -14.53
N VAL A 369 21.36 -7.54 -15.31
CA VAL A 369 22.29 -8.23 -16.22
C VAL A 369 23.34 -9.01 -15.44
N PHE A 370 23.61 -8.61 -14.20
CA PHE A 370 24.55 -9.26 -13.27
C PHE A 370 23.89 -10.28 -12.33
N GLY A 371 22.59 -10.59 -12.52
CA GLY A 371 21.91 -11.69 -11.81
C GLY A 371 21.30 -11.34 -10.46
N GLY A 372 20.99 -10.06 -10.23
CA GLY A 372 20.38 -9.58 -8.99
C GLY A 372 18.84 -9.48 -9.02
N THR A 373 18.26 -8.59 -9.82
CA THR A 373 16.79 -8.50 -10.02
C THR A 373 16.36 -9.65 -10.93
N PRO A 374 15.49 -10.58 -10.52
CA PRO A 374 14.90 -11.51 -11.48
C PRO A 374 13.92 -10.76 -12.39
N GLY A 375 13.92 -11.05 -13.69
CA GLY A 375 12.80 -10.67 -14.55
C GLY A 375 11.48 -11.23 -14.01
N ARG A 376 10.37 -10.74 -14.53
CA ARG A 376 9.06 -11.30 -14.20
C ARG A 376 8.84 -12.60 -14.96
N MET A 377 8.23 -13.59 -14.32
CA MET A 377 7.86 -14.87 -14.96
C MET A 377 9.08 -15.61 -15.56
N GLU A 378 10.22 -15.51 -14.91
CA GLU A 378 11.46 -16.20 -15.27
C GLU A 378 11.44 -17.68 -14.91
N ARG A 379 12.33 -18.47 -15.51
CA ARG A 379 12.43 -19.90 -15.22
C ARG A 379 12.53 -20.16 -13.71
N GLY A 380 11.58 -20.94 -13.18
CA GLY A 380 11.53 -21.33 -11.77
C GLY A 380 11.13 -20.22 -10.80
N SER A 381 10.78 -19.02 -11.28
CA SER A 381 10.35 -17.92 -10.43
C SER A 381 8.98 -18.16 -9.81
N LEU A 382 8.77 -17.52 -8.67
CA LEU A 382 7.46 -17.34 -8.05
C LEU A 382 7.15 -15.84 -8.01
N ASP A 383 6.27 -15.40 -8.89
CA ASP A 383 5.89 -13.99 -9.05
C ASP A 383 4.56 -13.69 -8.36
N TYR A 384 4.40 -12.45 -7.89
CA TYR A 384 3.19 -11.98 -7.22
C TYR A 384 2.50 -10.92 -8.08
N VAL A 385 1.25 -11.18 -8.46
CA VAL A 385 0.43 -10.24 -9.23
C VAL A 385 -0.83 -9.90 -8.45
N THR A 386 -0.96 -8.64 -8.05
CA THR A 386 -2.17 -8.14 -7.38
C THR A 386 -3.20 -7.73 -8.42
N LEU A 387 -4.35 -8.40 -8.46
CA LEU A 387 -5.43 -8.12 -9.41
C LEU A 387 -6.56 -7.34 -8.70
N PRO A 388 -6.73 -6.04 -8.98
CA PRO A 388 -7.78 -5.23 -8.36
C PRO A 388 -9.17 -5.70 -8.79
N SER A 389 -10.04 -5.98 -7.83
CA SER A 389 -11.42 -6.38 -8.08
C SER A 389 -12.24 -6.35 -6.78
N GLN A 390 -13.52 -6.01 -6.91
CA GLN A 390 -14.50 -6.38 -5.89
C GLN A 390 -14.68 -7.91 -5.85
N ASP A 391 -15.44 -8.41 -4.88
CA ASP A 391 -15.78 -9.83 -4.77
C ASP A 391 -16.35 -10.39 -6.09
N LEU A 392 -15.63 -11.34 -6.69
CA LEU A 392 -16.02 -12.07 -7.89
C LEU A 392 -16.93 -13.27 -7.57
N GLY A 393 -17.27 -13.48 -6.30
CA GLY A 393 -18.04 -14.61 -5.81
C GLY A 393 -17.25 -15.91 -5.87
N SER A 394 -17.92 -17.01 -6.17
CA SER A 394 -17.24 -18.31 -6.30
C SER A 394 -16.36 -18.30 -7.54
N LEU A 395 -15.04 -18.35 -7.33
CA LEU A 395 -14.05 -18.42 -8.40
C LEU A 395 -14.20 -19.73 -9.18
N THR A 396 -14.16 -19.63 -10.51
CA THR A 396 -14.42 -20.76 -11.43
C THR A 396 -13.20 -21.11 -12.28
N ALA A 397 -12.55 -20.11 -12.86
CA ALA A 397 -11.43 -20.31 -13.77
C ALA A 397 -10.51 -19.09 -13.81
N ILE A 398 -9.29 -19.32 -14.25
CA ILE A 398 -8.36 -18.27 -14.65
C ILE A 398 -7.97 -18.48 -16.11
N THR A 399 -7.98 -17.40 -16.87
CA THR A 399 -7.52 -17.37 -18.26
C THR A 399 -6.20 -16.62 -18.32
N VAL A 400 -5.23 -17.20 -19.00
CA VAL A 400 -3.90 -16.64 -19.22
C VAL A 400 -3.70 -16.45 -20.71
N GLN A 401 -3.22 -15.28 -21.08
CA GLN A 401 -2.87 -14.92 -22.45
C GLN A 401 -1.51 -14.23 -22.41
N ARG A 402 -0.68 -14.44 -23.43
CA ARG A 402 0.51 -13.63 -23.66
C ARG A 402 0.40 -12.88 -24.98
N ASP A 403 1.18 -11.83 -25.16
CA ASP A 403 1.45 -11.30 -26.50
C ASP A 403 2.65 -12.02 -27.15
N ASP A 404 3.08 -11.56 -28.31
CA ASP A 404 4.27 -12.06 -29.03
C ASP A 404 5.46 -11.08 -28.91
N GLN A 405 5.47 -10.21 -27.90
CA GLN A 405 6.57 -9.27 -27.68
C GLN A 405 7.74 -9.95 -26.95
N GLY A 406 8.92 -9.32 -26.99
CA GLY A 406 10.10 -9.79 -26.26
C GLY A 406 10.85 -10.94 -26.93
N TRP A 407 11.90 -11.44 -26.27
CA TRP A 407 12.68 -12.59 -26.74
C TRP A 407 12.19 -13.86 -26.05
N GLY A 408 11.92 -14.92 -26.82
CA GLY A 408 11.37 -16.16 -26.25
C GLY A 408 9.98 -15.94 -25.62
N PRO A 409 8.95 -15.59 -26.43
CA PRO A 409 7.62 -15.28 -25.90
C PRO A 409 6.94 -16.51 -25.28
N ASP A 410 7.31 -17.72 -25.68
CA ASP A 410 6.75 -18.95 -25.12
C ASP A 410 7.06 -19.08 -23.64
N TRP A 411 6.05 -19.41 -22.85
CA TRP A 411 6.16 -19.46 -21.39
C TRP A 411 5.72 -20.80 -20.86
N TYR A 412 6.54 -21.48 -20.06
CA TYR A 412 6.10 -22.71 -19.39
C TYR A 412 5.50 -22.37 -18.02
N LEU A 413 4.18 -22.23 -17.98
CA LEU A 413 3.42 -21.97 -16.76
C LEU A 413 3.14 -23.30 -16.04
N ASP A 414 3.63 -23.43 -14.81
CA ASP A 414 3.33 -24.59 -13.97
C ASP A 414 1.95 -24.45 -13.33
N ASN A 415 1.76 -23.43 -12.48
CA ASN A 415 0.49 -23.19 -11.82
C ASN A 415 0.28 -21.73 -11.40
N VAL A 416 -0.98 -21.36 -11.16
CA VAL A 416 -1.36 -20.09 -10.53
C VAL A 416 -2.21 -20.37 -9.30
N MET A 417 -1.76 -19.89 -8.14
CA MET A 417 -2.53 -19.92 -6.90
C MET A 417 -3.22 -18.57 -6.70
N VAL A 418 -4.48 -18.59 -6.30
CA VAL A 418 -5.31 -17.41 -6.06
C VAL A 418 -5.68 -17.33 -4.59
N LEU A 419 -5.35 -16.20 -3.97
CA LEU A 419 -5.61 -15.91 -2.55
C LEU A 419 -6.37 -14.58 -2.44
N SER A 420 -7.30 -14.49 -1.49
CA SER A 420 -8.03 -13.26 -1.18
C SER A 420 -8.74 -13.39 0.18
N LEU A 421 -9.18 -12.27 0.75
CA LEU A 421 -10.10 -12.29 1.89
C LEU A 421 -11.53 -12.73 1.52
N TYR A 422 -11.86 -12.82 0.22
CA TYR A 422 -13.19 -13.22 -0.25
C TYR A 422 -13.39 -14.74 -0.33
N CYS A 423 -12.32 -15.52 -0.42
CA CYS A 423 -12.43 -16.95 -0.70
C CYS A 423 -11.27 -17.75 -0.12
N ASP A 424 -11.52 -19.03 0.17
CA ASP A 424 -10.45 -19.97 0.48
C ASP A 424 -9.47 -20.11 -0.70
N PRO A 425 -8.19 -20.40 -0.44
CA PRO A 425 -7.19 -20.58 -1.48
C PRO A 425 -7.62 -21.51 -2.62
N ARG A 426 -7.33 -21.09 -3.86
CA ARG A 426 -7.59 -21.85 -5.08
C ARG A 426 -6.33 -22.01 -5.91
N VAL A 427 -6.27 -23.05 -6.75
CA VAL A 427 -5.15 -23.28 -7.68
C VAL A 427 -5.65 -23.70 -9.06
N ALA A 428 -4.98 -23.21 -10.08
CA ALA A 428 -5.09 -23.67 -11.46
C ALA A 428 -3.75 -24.26 -11.89
N ARG A 429 -3.74 -25.55 -12.24
CA ARG A 429 -2.54 -26.26 -12.71
C ARG A 429 -2.52 -26.27 -14.23
N PHE A 430 -1.50 -25.67 -14.82
CA PHE A 430 -1.32 -25.56 -16.26
C PHE A 430 -0.36 -26.64 -16.76
N GLY A 431 0.84 -26.73 -16.17
CA GLY A 431 1.87 -27.72 -16.52
C GLY A 431 2.21 -27.75 -18.01
N ARG A 432 2.17 -26.60 -18.69
CA ARG A 432 2.25 -26.51 -20.15
C ARG A 432 2.89 -25.24 -20.65
N TRP A 433 3.31 -25.28 -21.91
CA TRP A 433 3.65 -24.09 -22.67
C TRP A 433 2.40 -23.27 -22.99
N ILE A 434 2.53 -21.96 -22.81
CA ILE A 434 1.68 -20.90 -23.34
C ILE A 434 2.46 -20.34 -24.53
N ASP A 435 2.23 -20.93 -25.71
CA ASP A 435 3.02 -20.78 -26.94
C ASP A 435 2.24 -20.11 -28.08
N SER A 436 1.07 -19.56 -27.77
CA SER A 436 0.26 -18.78 -28.71
C SER A 436 -0.35 -17.57 -28.02
N THR A 437 -0.72 -16.58 -28.82
CA THR A 437 -1.47 -15.40 -28.36
C THR A 437 -2.94 -15.71 -28.07
N SER A 438 -3.40 -16.94 -28.33
CA SER A 438 -4.76 -17.35 -27.96
C SER A 438 -4.84 -17.58 -26.45
N PRO A 439 -5.89 -17.09 -25.78
CA PRO A 439 -6.04 -17.30 -24.34
C PRO A 439 -6.20 -18.78 -23.97
N PHE A 440 -5.55 -19.22 -22.89
CA PHE A 440 -5.72 -20.54 -22.30
C PHE A 440 -6.45 -20.43 -20.96
N THR A 441 -7.55 -21.15 -20.80
CA THR A 441 -8.38 -21.14 -19.59
C THR A 441 -8.23 -22.43 -18.81
N GLN A 442 -7.96 -22.30 -17.51
CA GLN A 442 -7.83 -23.42 -16.59
C GLN A 442 -8.82 -23.26 -15.41
N THR A 443 -9.47 -24.36 -15.04
CA THR A 443 -10.40 -24.39 -13.90
C THR A 443 -9.64 -24.23 -12.58
N LEU A 444 -10.21 -23.44 -11.67
CA LEU A 444 -9.71 -23.26 -10.31
C LEU A 444 -10.29 -24.34 -9.39
N VAL A 445 -9.42 -25.06 -8.69
CA VAL A 445 -9.80 -26.06 -7.69
C VAL A 445 -9.32 -25.64 -6.30
N PRO A 446 -9.95 -26.10 -5.20
CA PRO A 446 -9.41 -25.91 -3.85
C PRO A 446 -7.98 -26.44 -3.74
N LEU A 447 -7.14 -25.80 -2.90
CA LEU A 447 -5.87 -26.40 -2.52
C LEU A 447 -6.13 -27.72 -1.75
N PRO A 448 -5.37 -28.79 -2.05
CA PRO A 448 -5.53 -30.10 -1.41
C PRO A 448 -5.15 -30.11 0.07
#